data_AF-A0A4P9W035-F1
#
_entry.id   AF-A0A4P9W035-F1
#
_cell.length_a   1.000
_cell.length_b   1.000
_cell.length_c   1.000
_cell.angle_alpha   90.00
_cell.angle_beta   90.00
_cell.angle_gamma   90.00
#
_symmetry.space_group_name_H-M   'P 1'
#
loop_
_entity.id
_entity.type
_entity.pdbx_description
1 polymer ?
#
loop_
_entity_poly.entity_id
_entity_poly.type
_entity_poly.pdbx_seq_one_letter_code
_entity_poly.pdbx_strand_id
1 'polypeptide(L)'
;MSLNGAVLLSPDNSPALIQGEKSFLVQAGVRMEFDSANPYPGRQGYSFTAVGTLHLTNIRVIYVPRILQETMKNINIPLENLRDGKLYQPWFDANRYEANVIPVPNGGLSQPGRIKWAFKEGGGFEFSSIFMQLRSRITGESLPQEEPLPLYDPSNAPPPANAGSSSSTPTPALPFPLPPAFSESGLDTLVAAPDAAPVDDEPRPDAPPGYQ
;
A
#
# COMPACT_ATOMS: atom_id res chain seq x y z
N MET A 1 16.31 0.02 27.23
CA MET A 1 16.15 1.47 27.04
C MET A 1 14.88 1.69 26.24
N SER A 2 13.79 2.14 26.86
CA SER A 2 12.51 2.36 26.19
C SER A 2 12.45 3.76 25.60
N LEU A 3 12.63 3.89 24.29
CA LEU A 3 12.60 5.17 23.59
C LEU A 3 11.16 5.53 23.21
N ASN A 4 10.35 5.86 24.22
CA ASN A 4 8.93 6.10 24.02
C ASN A 4 8.60 7.60 24.07
N GLY A 5 8.40 8.15 22.88
CA GLY A 5 7.91 9.51 22.63
C GLY A 5 8.31 9.92 21.23
N ALA A 6 7.34 10.11 20.31
CA ALA A 6 7.64 10.77 19.05
C ALA A 6 7.91 12.25 19.38
N VAL A 7 9.18 12.63 19.49
CA VAL A 7 9.55 14.05 19.53
C VAL A 7 9.24 14.59 18.14
N LEU A 8 8.41 15.64 18.07
CA LEU A 8 8.13 16.32 16.81
C LEU A 8 9.13 17.47 16.65
N LEU A 9 9.66 17.61 15.44
CA LEU A 9 10.50 18.72 15.06
C LEU A 9 9.61 19.94 14.81
N SER A 10 9.96 21.06 15.43
CA SER A 10 9.38 22.36 15.11
C SER A 10 10.29 23.02 14.06
N PRO A 11 9.75 23.58 12.96
CA PRO A 11 8.36 24.05 12.77
C PRO A 11 7.45 23.16 11.90
N ASP A 12 7.97 22.10 11.30
CA ASP A 12 7.32 21.30 10.27
C ASP A 12 6.46 20.15 10.83
N ASN A 13 6.45 19.97 12.15
CA ASN A 13 5.70 18.93 12.86
C ASN A 13 6.07 17.52 12.39
N SER A 14 7.27 17.38 11.81
CA SER A 14 7.78 16.10 11.32
C SER A 14 8.33 15.29 12.50
N PRO A 15 8.16 13.97 12.51
CA PRO A 15 8.69 13.16 13.58
C PRO A 15 10.22 13.14 13.56
N ALA A 16 10.84 13.36 14.72
CA ALA A 16 12.26 13.17 14.90
C ALA A 16 12.59 11.68 14.73
N LEU A 17 13.27 11.38 13.63
CA LEU A 17 13.73 10.04 13.31
C LEU A 17 14.93 9.68 14.20
N ILE A 18 14.93 8.46 14.74
CA ILE A 18 16.07 7.95 15.51
C ILE A 18 17.18 7.47 14.55
N GLN A 19 18.37 7.20 15.08
CA GLN A 19 19.50 6.73 14.26
C GLN A 19 19.13 5.41 13.55
N GLY A 20 19.17 5.42 12.21
CA GLY A 20 18.80 4.27 11.37
C GLY A 20 17.30 4.11 11.11
N GLU A 21 16.45 5.03 11.59
CA GLU A 21 15.04 5.10 11.23
C GLU A 21 14.88 5.80 9.88
N LYS A 22 14.11 5.18 8.96
CA LYS A 22 13.81 5.72 7.64
C LYS A 22 12.30 5.87 7.47
N SER A 23 11.87 7.04 7.02
CA SER A 23 10.49 7.27 6.60
C SER A 23 10.24 6.69 5.21
N PHE A 24 9.14 5.95 5.06
CA PHE A 24 8.72 5.34 3.79
C PHE A 24 7.53 6.07 3.18
N LEU A 25 6.59 6.52 4.00
CA LEU A 25 5.37 7.17 3.53
C LEU A 25 4.93 8.26 4.51
N VAL A 26 4.54 9.40 3.96
CA VAL A 26 3.97 10.52 4.69
C VAL A 26 2.69 10.93 3.98
N GLN A 27 1.55 10.75 4.65
CA GLN A 27 0.24 11.04 4.08
C GLN A 27 -0.50 12.04 4.95
N ALA A 28 -0.83 13.20 4.39
CA ALA A 28 -1.68 14.20 5.04
C ALA A 28 -3.17 13.86 4.85
N GLY A 29 -4.03 14.48 5.66
CA GLY A 29 -5.49 14.38 5.51
C GLY A 29 -6.09 13.04 5.90
N VAL A 30 -5.32 12.18 6.59
CA VAL A 30 -5.79 10.88 7.07
C VAL A 30 -6.70 11.10 8.27
N ARG A 31 -7.90 10.53 8.22
CA ARG A 31 -8.82 10.49 9.37
C ARG A 31 -8.52 9.25 10.18
N MET A 32 -8.10 9.43 11.43
CA MET A 32 -7.89 8.36 12.39
C MET A 32 -9.09 8.27 13.32
N GLU A 33 -9.56 7.05 13.54
CA GLU A 33 -10.53 6.70 14.57
C GLU A 33 -9.91 5.63 15.46
N PHE A 34 -10.02 5.83 16.77
CA PHE A 34 -9.56 4.85 17.75
C PHE A 34 -10.72 4.53 18.69
N ASP A 35 -10.90 3.25 18.95
CA ASP A 35 -11.90 2.73 19.87
C ASP A 35 -11.23 1.76 20.84
N SER A 36 -11.15 2.17 22.12
CA SER A 36 -10.71 1.29 23.19
C SER A 36 -11.89 0.48 23.71
N ALA A 37 -11.91 -0.81 23.40
CA ALA A 37 -12.84 -1.74 24.00
C ALA A 37 -12.29 -2.18 25.37
N ASN A 38 -12.97 -1.82 26.45
CA ASN A 38 -12.60 -2.27 27.79
C ASN A 38 -13.32 -3.60 28.11
N PRO A 39 -12.59 -4.70 28.38
CA PRO A 39 -13.21 -6.00 28.63
C PRO A 39 -13.85 -6.12 30.02
N TYR A 40 -13.67 -5.12 30.91
CA TYR A 40 -14.17 -5.17 32.28
C TYR A 40 -15.43 -4.31 32.47
N PRO A 41 -16.53 -4.88 33.01
CA PRO A 41 -17.74 -4.12 33.29
C PRO A 41 -17.47 -3.07 34.39
N GLY A 42 -17.83 -1.82 34.13
CA GLY A 42 -17.71 -0.70 35.09
C GLY A 42 -16.63 0.34 34.77
N ARG A 43 -15.74 0.10 33.81
CA ARG A 43 -14.77 1.10 33.33
C ARG A 43 -15.10 1.44 31.87
N GLN A 44 -15.51 2.67 31.61
CA GLN A 44 -15.80 3.13 30.25
C GLN A 44 -14.52 3.08 29.41
N GLY A 45 -14.63 2.47 28.24
CA GLY A 45 -13.66 2.69 27.17
C GLY A 45 -13.69 4.14 26.71
N TYR A 46 -12.76 4.51 25.85
CA TYR A 46 -12.76 5.82 25.22
C TYR A 46 -12.56 5.64 23.73
N SER A 47 -13.24 6.49 22.97
CA SER A 47 -13.07 6.59 21.54
C SER A 47 -12.81 8.04 21.17
N PHE A 48 -12.01 8.23 20.12
CA PHE A 48 -11.74 9.56 19.59
C PHE A 48 -11.54 9.50 18.08
N THR A 49 -11.72 10.63 17.44
CA THR A 49 -11.52 10.81 16.01
C THR A 49 -10.71 12.07 15.78
N ALA A 50 -9.70 11.96 14.94
CA ALA A 50 -8.84 13.08 14.58
C ALA A 50 -8.54 13.05 13.08
N VAL A 51 -8.18 14.20 12.52
CA VAL A 51 -7.64 14.30 11.15
C VAL A 51 -6.23 14.87 11.24
N GLY A 52 -5.30 14.27 10.52
CA GLY A 52 -3.88 14.56 10.68
C GLY A 52 -3.00 13.99 9.58
N THR A 53 -1.71 13.91 9.89
CA THR A 53 -0.67 13.37 9.02
C THR A 53 -0.18 12.05 9.59
N LEU A 54 -0.16 11.03 8.75
CA LEU A 54 0.34 9.70 9.07
C LEU A 54 1.76 9.56 8.50
N HIS A 55 2.70 9.19 9.35
CA HIS A 55 4.08 8.89 8.98
C HIS A 55 4.35 7.41 9.23
N LEU A 56 4.77 6.70 8.18
CA LEU A 56 5.17 5.30 8.24
C LEU A 56 6.69 5.21 8.13
N THR A 57 7.33 4.61 9.13
CA THR A 57 8.77 4.38 9.17
C THR A 57 9.08 2.87 9.19
N ASN A 58 10.35 2.49 9.07
CA ASN A 58 10.76 1.08 9.17
C ASN A 58 10.45 0.41 10.51
N ILE A 59 10.21 1.15 11.60
CA ILE A 59 10.04 0.57 12.95
C ILE A 59 8.71 0.93 13.60
N ARG A 60 8.07 2.03 13.19
CA ARG A 60 6.84 2.54 13.82
C ARG A 60 5.97 3.38 12.88
N VAL A 61 4.70 3.48 13.24
CA VAL A 61 3.73 4.40 12.66
C VAL A 61 3.55 5.57 13.63
N ILE A 62 3.67 6.78 13.12
CA ILE A 62 3.51 8.00 13.89
C ILE A 62 2.35 8.77 13.29
N TYR A 63 1.38 9.13 14.11
CA TYR A 63 0.24 9.91 13.68
C TYR A 63 0.22 11.24 14.42
N VAL A 64 0.21 12.32 13.65
CA VAL A 64 0.28 13.69 14.13
C VAL A 64 -1.02 14.39 13.77
N PRO A 65 -1.87 14.74 14.74
CA PRO A 65 -3.12 15.41 14.44
C PRO A 65 -2.88 16.83 13.91
N ARG A 66 -3.74 17.30 13.01
CA ARG A 66 -3.71 18.69 12.53
C ARG A 66 -4.05 19.67 13.65
N ILE A 67 -5.00 19.29 14.51
CA ILE A 67 -5.45 20.08 15.66
C ILE A 67 -5.15 19.25 16.90
N LEU A 68 -4.28 19.76 17.77
CA LEU A 68 -3.98 19.13 19.06
C LEU A 68 -5.22 19.25 19.95
N GLN A 69 -5.76 18.11 20.38
CA GLN A 69 -6.88 18.05 21.33
C GLN A 69 -6.37 17.54 22.68
N GLU A 70 -7.04 17.90 23.77
CA GLU A 70 -6.69 17.39 25.11
C GLU A 70 -6.75 15.86 25.18
N THR A 71 -7.69 15.28 24.42
CA THR A 71 -7.91 13.84 24.31
C THR A 71 -6.93 13.14 23.37
N MET A 72 -6.26 13.88 22.48
CA MET A 72 -5.49 13.31 21.38
C MET A 72 -4.27 14.18 21.05
N LYS A 73 -3.10 13.68 21.46
CA LYS A 73 -1.77 14.21 21.12
C LYS A 73 -1.17 13.41 19.96
N ASN A 74 0.13 13.51 19.76
CA ASN A 74 0.84 12.60 18.88
C ASN A 74 0.72 11.15 19.35
N ILE A 75 0.50 10.25 18.40
CA ILE A 75 0.42 8.82 18.65
C ILE A 75 1.61 8.16 17.98
N ASN A 76 2.27 7.29 18.73
CA ASN A 76 3.42 6.55 18.27
C ASN A 76 3.21 5.06 18.56
N ILE A 77 3.17 4.28 17.49
CA ILE A 77 2.83 2.86 17.54
C ILE A 77 3.93 2.08 16.81
N PRO A 78 4.73 1.26 17.52
CA PRO A 78 5.65 0.34 16.88
C PRO A 78 4.94 -0.61 15.92
N LEU A 79 5.59 -1.01 14.82
CA LEU A 79 4.98 -1.91 13.83
C LEU A 79 4.57 -3.26 14.45
N GLU A 80 5.33 -3.76 15.43
CA GLU A 80 5.03 -4.99 16.17
C GLU A 80 3.77 -4.92 17.04
N ASN A 81 3.34 -3.71 17.36
CA ASN A 81 2.17 -3.44 18.20
C ASN A 81 0.88 -3.31 17.39
N LEU A 82 0.97 -3.32 16.06
CA LEU A 82 -0.17 -3.36 15.15
C LEU A 82 -0.44 -4.81 14.73
N ARG A 83 -1.56 -5.35 15.21
CA ARG A 83 -2.03 -6.71 14.95
C ARG A 83 -3.24 -6.69 14.04
N ASP A 84 -3.43 -7.77 13.29
CA ASP A 84 -4.62 -7.99 12.44
C ASP A 84 -4.94 -6.83 11.47
N GLY A 85 -3.90 -6.24 10.88
CA GLY A 85 -4.06 -5.16 9.92
C GLY A 85 -4.75 -5.61 8.63
N LYS A 86 -5.82 -4.91 8.25
CA LYS A 86 -6.62 -5.20 7.04
C LYS A 86 -6.93 -3.91 6.30
N LEU A 87 -6.72 -3.95 4.98
CA LEU A 87 -7.15 -2.88 4.08
C LEU A 87 -8.58 -3.17 3.58
N TYR A 88 -9.44 -2.16 3.62
CA TYR A 88 -10.75 -2.17 3.00
C TYR A 88 -10.77 -1.13 1.89
N GLN A 89 -11.05 -1.60 0.66
CA GLN A 89 -11.12 -0.76 -0.55
C GLN A 89 -12.55 -0.78 -1.11
N PRO A 90 -13.47 -0.02 -0.51
CA PRO A 90 -14.81 0.11 -1.04
C PRO A 90 -14.82 0.87 -2.38
N TRP A 91 -15.71 0.50 -3.29
CA TRP A 91 -15.82 1.09 -4.62
C TRP A 91 -16.25 2.57 -4.62
N PHE A 92 -17.03 2.97 -3.61
CA PHE A 92 -17.66 4.30 -3.50
C PHE A 92 -17.38 5.01 -2.17
N ASP A 93 -16.33 4.60 -1.46
CA ASP A 93 -15.94 5.22 -0.19
C ASP A 93 -14.41 5.30 -0.10
N ALA A 94 -13.88 6.00 0.90
CA ALA A 94 -12.44 6.13 1.10
C ALA A 94 -11.81 4.78 1.48
N ASN A 95 -10.61 4.52 0.96
CA ASN A 95 -9.81 3.39 1.41
C ASN A 95 -9.56 3.53 2.92
N ARG A 96 -9.79 2.46 3.68
CA ARG A 96 -9.50 2.46 5.11
C ARG A 96 -8.66 1.26 5.50
N TYR A 97 -7.75 1.50 6.44
CA TYR A 97 -6.96 0.45 7.04
C TYR A 97 -7.38 0.28 8.49
N GLU A 98 -7.79 -0.92 8.89
CA GLU A 98 -8.17 -1.24 10.26
C GLU A 98 -7.14 -2.19 10.87
N ALA A 99 -6.74 -1.95 12.12
CA ALA A 99 -5.84 -2.81 12.87
C ALA A 99 -6.19 -2.80 14.36
N ASN A 100 -5.74 -3.82 15.08
CA ASN A 100 -5.76 -3.85 16.53
C ASN A 100 -4.43 -3.30 17.03
N VAL A 101 -4.46 -2.35 17.97
CA VAL A 101 -3.25 -1.74 18.52
C VAL A 101 -3.05 -2.15 19.98
N ILE A 102 -1.81 -2.50 20.29
CA ILE A 102 -1.34 -2.75 21.65
C ILE A 102 -0.63 -1.47 22.13
N PRO A 103 -1.06 -0.84 23.23
CA PRO A 103 -0.48 0.41 23.68
C PRO A 103 0.95 0.19 24.15
N VAL A 104 1.83 1.15 23.85
CA VAL A 104 3.16 1.23 24.48
C VAL A 104 3.18 2.34 25.53
N PRO A 105 4.00 2.21 26.59
CA PRO A 105 4.23 3.30 27.53
C PRO A 105 4.64 4.55 26.74
N ASN A 106 4.10 5.73 27.04
CA ASN A 106 4.34 6.99 26.32
C ASN A 106 4.07 6.97 24.79
N GLY A 107 3.27 6.04 24.28
CA GLY A 107 2.86 5.97 22.86
C GLY A 107 1.63 6.83 22.50
N GLY A 108 1.06 7.53 23.48
CA GLY A 108 -0.17 8.33 23.30
C GLY A 108 -1.48 7.54 23.48
N LEU A 109 -1.41 6.22 23.66
CA LEU A 109 -2.57 5.35 23.94
C LEU A 109 -2.42 4.69 25.32
N SER A 110 -3.51 4.67 26.11
CA SER A 110 -3.53 4.11 27.46
C SER A 110 -4.03 2.67 27.50
N GLN A 111 -4.86 2.28 26.52
CA GLN A 111 -5.52 0.98 26.46
C GLN A 111 -5.41 0.37 25.06
N PRO A 112 -5.47 -0.98 24.95
CA PRO A 112 -5.61 -1.64 23.66
C PRO A 112 -6.96 -1.34 23.03
N GLY A 113 -6.98 -1.30 21.70
CA GLY A 113 -8.18 -0.94 20.98
C GLY A 113 -8.06 -1.19 19.49
N ARG A 114 -9.13 -0.89 18.76
CA ARG A 114 -9.13 -0.91 17.31
C ARG A 114 -8.82 0.49 16.78
N ILE A 115 -7.87 0.56 15.87
CA ILE A 115 -7.52 1.77 15.14
C ILE A 115 -8.00 1.64 13.69
N LYS A 116 -8.53 2.73 13.13
CA LYS A 116 -8.95 2.83 11.75
C LYS A 116 -8.35 4.09 11.14
N TRP A 117 -7.68 3.96 10.01
CA TRP A 117 -7.17 5.08 9.22
C TRP A 117 -7.93 5.14 7.90
N ALA A 118 -8.70 6.19 7.68
CA ALA A 118 -9.39 6.47 6.43
C ALA A 118 -8.58 7.48 5.60
N PHE A 119 -8.22 7.05 4.39
CA PHE A 119 -7.37 7.73 3.44
C PHE A 119 -8.23 8.46 2.41
N LYS A 120 -8.48 9.76 2.62
CA LYS A 120 -9.34 10.56 1.73
C LYS A 120 -8.66 10.95 0.41
N GLU A 121 -7.34 11.13 0.44
CA GLU A 121 -6.55 11.61 -0.69
C GLU A 121 -5.86 10.46 -1.46
N GLY A 122 -6.22 9.20 -1.17
CA GLY A 122 -5.53 8.03 -1.68
C GLY A 122 -4.38 7.56 -0.78
N GLY A 123 -3.52 6.67 -1.29
CA GLY A 123 -2.37 6.15 -0.55
C GLY A 123 -2.67 5.00 0.42
N GLY A 124 -3.94 4.63 0.64
CA GLY A 124 -4.31 3.51 1.54
C GLY A 124 -3.74 2.16 1.11
N PHE A 125 -3.74 1.87 -0.20
CA PHE A 125 -3.12 0.65 -0.75
C PHE A 125 -1.60 0.66 -0.55
N GLU A 126 -0.94 1.75 -0.90
CA GLU A 126 0.51 1.92 -0.74
C GLU A 126 0.94 1.78 0.72
N PHE A 127 0.22 2.44 1.64
CA PHE A 127 0.42 2.27 3.08
C PHE A 127 0.35 0.80 3.49
N SER A 128 -0.69 0.08 3.06
CA SER A 128 -0.86 -1.33 3.43
C SER A 128 0.26 -2.21 2.86
N SER A 129 0.69 -1.97 1.62
CA SER A 129 1.73 -2.74 0.95
C SER A 129 3.09 -2.54 1.63
N ILE A 130 3.46 -1.28 1.88
CA ILE A 130 4.68 -0.93 2.61
C ILE A 130 4.63 -1.48 4.04
N PHE A 131 3.50 -1.33 4.74
CA PHE A 131 3.34 -1.84 6.11
C PHE A 131 3.53 -3.36 6.16
N MET A 132 2.92 -4.11 5.24
CA MET A 132 3.08 -5.56 5.14
C MET A 132 4.55 -5.95 4.86
N GLN A 133 5.20 -5.25 3.94
CA GLN A 133 6.62 -5.49 3.63
C GLN A 133 7.56 -5.16 4.79
N LEU A 134 7.27 -4.11 5.56
CA LEU A 134 8.07 -3.75 6.73
C LEU A 134 7.86 -4.77 7.86
N ARG A 135 6.62 -5.18 8.08
CA ARG A 135 6.30 -6.19 9.09
C ARG A 135 6.92 -7.54 8.76
N SER A 136 6.91 -7.98 7.51
CA SER A 136 7.54 -9.24 7.10
C SER A 136 9.05 -9.23 7.35
N ARG A 137 9.72 -8.10 7.13
CA ARG A 137 11.15 -7.94 7.42
C ARG A 137 11.49 -7.99 8.91
N ILE A 138 10.58 -7.53 9.78
CA ILE A 138 10.78 -7.54 11.25
C ILE A 138 10.51 -8.92 11.82
N THR A 139 9.37 -9.52 11.45
CA THR A 139 8.95 -10.82 12.02
C THR A 139 9.63 -12.01 11.35
N GLY A 140 10.22 -11.83 10.16
CA GLY A 140 10.76 -12.93 9.34
C GLY A 140 9.67 -13.81 8.73
N GLU A 141 8.40 -13.50 8.96
CA GLU A 141 7.27 -14.11 8.26
C GLU A 141 7.31 -13.65 6.80
N SER A 142 7.65 -14.57 5.90
CA SER A 142 7.39 -14.40 4.49
C SER A 142 5.92 -13.99 4.33
N LEU A 143 5.66 -12.89 3.63
CA LEU A 143 4.32 -12.69 3.06
C LEU A 143 3.97 -13.97 2.29
N PRO A 144 2.70 -14.41 2.24
CA PRO A 144 2.32 -15.47 1.32
C PRO A 144 2.73 -14.99 -0.08
N GLN A 145 3.88 -15.48 -0.53
CA GLN A 145 4.35 -15.28 -1.89
C GLN A 145 3.24 -15.88 -2.73
N GLU A 146 2.66 -15.09 -3.63
CA GLU A 146 2.04 -15.65 -4.81
C GLU A 146 3.09 -16.61 -5.38
N GLU A 147 2.85 -17.92 -5.24
CA GLU A 147 3.74 -18.91 -5.81
C GLU A 147 3.90 -18.53 -7.28
N PRO A 148 5.15 -18.37 -7.78
CA PRO A 148 5.34 -18.09 -9.18
C PRO A 148 4.61 -19.20 -9.94
N LEU A 149 3.73 -18.79 -10.85
CA LEU A 149 2.97 -19.73 -11.68
C LEU A 149 3.94 -20.79 -12.20
N PRO A 150 3.60 -22.08 -12.09
CA PRO A 150 4.51 -23.15 -12.47
C PRO A 150 5.04 -22.87 -13.87
N LEU A 151 6.36 -22.83 -13.99
CA LEU A 151 7.02 -22.67 -15.28
C LEU A 151 6.56 -23.85 -16.15
N TYR A 152 5.92 -23.56 -17.29
CA TYR A 152 5.51 -24.61 -18.22
C TYR A 152 6.76 -25.37 -18.68
N ASP A 153 6.96 -26.58 -18.16
CA ASP A 153 8.01 -27.48 -18.61
C ASP A 153 7.48 -28.32 -19.78
N PRO A 154 7.92 -28.05 -21.03
CA PRO A 154 7.46 -28.79 -22.20
C PRO A 154 7.87 -30.27 -22.18
N SER A 155 8.75 -30.68 -21.26
CA SER A 155 9.20 -32.07 -21.11
C SER A 155 8.14 -32.98 -20.46
N ASN A 156 7.17 -32.40 -19.75
CA ASN A 156 6.06 -33.12 -19.12
C ASN A 156 4.78 -33.09 -19.97
N ALA A 157 4.89 -32.69 -21.24
CA ALA A 157 3.79 -32.76 -22.19
C ALA A 157 3.40 -34.22 -22.44
N PRO A 158 2.11 -34.60 -22.29
CA PRO A 158 1.68 -35.95 -22.62
C PRO A 158 2.01 -36.25 -24.09
N PRO A 159 2.56 -37.44 -24.40
CA PRO A 159 2.91 -37.78 -25.77
C PRO A 159 1.65 -37.77 -26.66
N PRO A 160 1.76 -37.39 -27.95
CA PRO A 160 0.63 -37.41 -28.85
C PRO A 160 0.08 -38.84 -28.94
N ALA A 161 -1.21 -38.99 -28.64
CA ALA A 161 -1.91 -40.26 -28.72
C ALA A 161 -1.89 -40.78 -30.16
N ASN A 162 -1.25 -41.93 -30.38
CA ASN A 162 -1.32 -42.67 -31.62
C ASN A 162 -2.80 -42.96 -31.95
N ALA A 163 -3.24 -42.50 -33.12
CA ALA A 163 -4.53 -42.83 -33.69
C ALA A 163 -4.59 -44.35 -33.98
N GLY A 164 -5.54 -45.06 -33.37
CA GLY A 164 -5.73 -46.48 -33.64
C GLY A 164 -6.76 -47.19 -32.76
N SER A 165 -8.04 -46.99 -33.10
CA SER A 165 -9.15 -47.95 -33.00
C SER A 165 -9.75 -48.37 -31.64
N SER A 166 -11.07 -48.10 -31.55
CA SER A 166 -12.16 -48.81 -30.86
C SER A 166 -12.17 -48.92 -29.33
N SER A 167 -13.03 -48.12 -28.66
CA SER A 167 -14.36 -48.56 -28.16
C SER A 167 -14.94 -47.56 -27.14
N SER A 168 -16.19 -47.17 -27.37
CA SER A 168 -17.20 -46.48 -26.52
C SER A 168 -16.93 -46.17 -25.04
N THR A 169 -17.08 -44.91 -24.62
CA THR A 169 -17.97 -44.36 -23.54
C THR A 169 -17.68 -42.86 -23.25
N PRO A 170 -18.57 -42.09 -22.58
CA PRO A 170 -18.98 -40.75 -23.02
C PRO A 170 -18.14 -39.57 -22.51
N THR A 171 -18.11 -38.53 -23.34
CA THR A 171 -17.57 -37.20 -23.11
C THR A 171 -18.42 -36.40 -22.10
N PRO A 172 -17.85 -35.75 -21.07
CA PRO A 172 -18.47 -34.57 -20.47
C PRO A 172 -18.15 -33.34 -21.34
N ALA A 173 -19.18 -32.73 -21.90
CA ALA A 173 -19.10 -31.50 -22.67
C ALA A 173 -18.71 -30.31 -21.77
N LEU A 174 -17.68 -29.56 -22.16
CA LEU A 174 -17.40 -28.25 -21.58
C LEU A 174 -18.37 -27.20 -22.16
N PRO A 175 -19.00 -26.34 -21.33
CA PRO A 175 -20.13 -25.50 -21.76
C PRO A 175 -19.76 -24.15 -22.40
N PHE A 176 -18.55 -23.93 -22.90
CA PHE A 176 -18.18 -22.65 -23.52
C PHE A 176 -17.49 -22.82 -24.88
N PRO A 177 -18.07 -22.25 -25.97
CA PRO A 177 -17.37 -22.15 -27.24
C PRO A 177 -16.27 -21.09 -27.15
N LEU A 178 -15.05 -21.46 -27.53
CA LEU A 178 -13.91 -20.55 -27.68
C LEU A 178 -14.21 -19.51 -28.78
N PRO A 179 -13.88 -18.22 -28.59
CA PRO A 179 -13.97 -17.23 -29.65
C PRO A 179 -12.94 -17.53 -30.77
N PRO A 180 -13.23 -17.20 -32.03
CA PRO A 180 -12.34 -17.48 -33.15
C PRO A 180 -11.03 -16.69 -33.00
N ALA A 181 -9.90 -17.39 -33.18
CA ALA A 181 -8.56 -16.81 -33.16
C ALA A 181 -8.41 -15.78 -34.29
N PHE A 182 -7.90 -14.60 -33.96
CA PHE A 182 -7.55 -13.57 -34.91
C PHE A 182 -6.29 -14.03 -35.67
N SER A 183 -6.38 -14.21 -36.98
CA SER A 183 -5.23 -14.49 -37.85
C SER A 183 -4.47 -13.20 -38.12
N GLU A 184 -3.29 -13.03 -37.53
CA GLU A 184 -2.35 -12.01 -37.97
C GLU A 184 -1.65 -12.49 -39.25
N SER A 185 -1.79 -11.72 -40.34
CA SER A 185 -1.07 -11.94 -41.59
C SER A 185 -0.63 -10.60 -42.18
N GLY A 186 0.67 -10.35 -42.05
CA GLY A 186 1.51 -9.65 -43.04
C GLY A 186 1.47 -8.11 -43.11
N LEU A 187 2.60 -7.47 -42.81
CA LEU A 187 3.43 -6.70 -43.77
C LEU A 187 4.66 -6.13 -43.02
N ASP A 188 5.84 -6.73 -43.17
CA ASP A 188 6.88 -6.44 -44.19
C ASP A 188 7.78 -5.24 -43.86
N THR A 189 8.98 -5.58 -43.39
CA THR A 189 10.32 -5.07 -43.73
C THR A 189 10.43 -3.67 -44.35
N LEU A 190 11.12 -2.75 -43.66
CA LEU A 190 12.22 -1.98 -44.26
C LEU A 190 13.33 -1.72 -43.22
N VAL A 191 14.53 -2.04 -43.65
CA VAL A 191 15.81 -2.05 -42.94
C VAL A 191 16.50 -0.68 -43.02
N ALA A 192 17.37 -0.44 -42.03
CA ALA A 192 18.58 0.40 -42.01
C ALA A 192 18.51 1.85 -41.47
N ALA A 193 19.20 2.04 -40.35
CA ALA A 193 19.90 3.27 -39.93
C ALA A 193 21.23 3.42 -40.73
N PRO A 194 22.10 4.47 -40.57
CA PRO A 194 22.10 5.56 -39.58
C PRO A 194 22.53 6.97 -40.10
N ASP A 195 22.58 7.91 -39.14
CA ASP A 195 23.48 9.09 -39.04
C ASP A 195 23.12 10.43 -39.72
N ALA A 196 22.95 11.46 -38.88
CA ALA A 196 23.52 12.83 -38.97
C ALA A 196 22.65 13.87 -38.20
N ALA A 197 23.21 14.48 -37.16
CA ALA A 197 22.71 15.69 -36.48
C ALA A 197 23.30 16.96 -37.15
N PRO A 198 23.11 18.20 -36.62
CA PRO A 198 21.95 18.88 -36.03
C PRO A 198 21.63 20.20 -36.81
N VAL A 199 20.43 20.78 -36.68
CA VAL A 199 20.21 22.17 -37.13
C VAL A 199 19.27 22.91 -36.16
N ASP A 200 19.83 23.92 -35.50
CA ASP A 200 19.17 25.05 -34.82
C ASP A 200 18.01 25.63 -35.65
N ASP A 201 16.87 25.92 -35.02
CA ASP A 201 16.16 27.19 -35.23
C ASP A 201 15.11 27.39 -34.11
N GLU A 202 15.43 28.29 -33.18
CA GLU A 202 14.50 28.92 -32.24
C GLU A 202 13.86 30.15 -32.90
N PRO A 203 12.57 30.45 -32.66
CA PRO A 203 12.19 31.85 -32.60
C PRO A 203 11.34 32.22 -31.37
N ARG A 204 12.02 32.96 -30.48
CA ARG A 204 11.69 34.18 -29.73
C ARG A 204 10.46 34.31 -28.80
N PRO A 205 10.66 34.97 -27.64
CA PRO A 205 9.62 35.36 -26.68
C PRO A 205 8.96 36.71 -27.03
N ASP A 206 7.65 36.81 -26.78
CA ASP A 206 6.89 38.06 -26.81
C ASP A 206 7.33 39.01 -25.70
N ALA A 207 7.72 40.23 -26.08
CA ALA A 207 8.01 41.35 -25.20
C ALA A 207 6.81 42.33 -25.14
N PRO A 208 6.62 43.08 -24.03
CA PRO A 208 5.43 43.90 -23.81
C PRO A 208 5.52 45.28 -24.50
N PRO A 209 4.39 45.92 -24.85
CA PRO A 209 4.41 47.28 -25.38
C PRO A 209 4.64 48.31 -24.27
N GLY A 210 5.61 49.19 -24.49
CA GLY A 210 5.95 50.32 -23.63
C GLY A 210 5.19 51.61 -23.97
N TYR A 211 5.08 52.44 -22.93
CA TYR A 211 4.88 53.91 -22.86
C TYR A 211 4.47 54.72 -24.11
N GLN A 212 3.30 55.34 -24.00
CA GLN A 212 3.11 56.78 -24.23
C GLN A 212 2.05 57.33 -23.27
#